data_AF-A0A532CT68-F1
#
_entry.id   AF-A0A532CT68-F1
#
_cell.length_a   1.000
_cell.length_b   1.000
_cell.length_c   1.000
_cell.angle_alpha   90.00
_cell.angle_beta   90.00
_cell.angle_gamma   90.00
#
_symmetry.space_group_name_H-M   'P 1'
#
loop_
_entity.id
_entity.type
_entity.pdbx_description
1 polymer ?
#
loop_
_entity_poly.entity_id
_entity_poly.type
_entity_poly.pdbx_seq_one_letter_code
_entity_poly.pdbx_strand_id
1 'polypeptide(L)'
;MTPPLRKSPLTRLVYDGTVFRIEFYVAPNGIIPAEDWLEQLPLAAQQKFAALFARMGDTGKIWNERKFKHLTETDQLFEFKVEADRVLCFFFVGRRLILTHGFKKTGDRTPKQEIDRADTYKKDFERRGRHES
;
A
#
# COMPACT_ATOMS: atom_id res chain seq x y z
N MET A 1 1.62 -38.25 0.98
CA MET A 1 0.59 -37.23 1.27
C MET A 1 1.25 -35.87 1.15
N THR A 2 1.06 -35.18 0.02
CA THR A 2 1.54 -33.80 -0.13
C THR A 2 0.63 -32.91 0.72
N PRO A 3 1.16 -32.05 1.61
CA PRO A 3 0.31 -31.12 2.33
C PRO A 3 -0.44 -30.25 1.31
N PRO A 4 -1.72 -29.91 1.53
CA PRO A 4 -2.38 -28.94 0.66
C PRO A 4 -1.57 -27.65 0.70
N LEU A 5 -1.15 -27.16 -0.47
CA LEU A 5 -0.53 -25.85 -0.64
C LEU A 5 -1.46 -24.83 0.03
N ARG A 6 -1.08 -24.33 1.22
CA ARG A 6 -1.75 -23.17 1.82
C ARG A 6 -1.63 -22.07 0.78
N LYS A 7 -2.76 -21.62 0.23
CA LYS A 7 -2.76 -20.42 -0.62
C LYS A 7 -2.14 -19.30 0.21
N SER A 8 -1.06 -18.70 -0.28
CA SER A 8 -0.45 -17.55 0.37
C SER A 8 -1.50 -16.44 0.48
N PRO A 9 -1.56 -15.72 1.62
CA PRO A 9 -2.54 -14.66 1.79
C PRO A 9 -2.29 -13.56 0.74
N LEU A 10 -3.35 -12.88 0.29
CA LEU A 10 -3.23 -11.74 -0.63
C LEU A 10 -2.65 -10.49 0.04
N THR A 11 -2.76 -10.42 1.36
CA THR A 11 -2.30 -9.30 2.17
C THR A 11 -1.60 -9.72 3.46
N ARG A 12 -0.83 -8.79 4.03
CA ARG A 12 -0.33 -8.84 5.40
C ARG A 12 -0.84 -7.61 6.15
N LEU A 13 -1.39 -7.81 7.35
CA LEU A 13 -1.92 -6.73 8.17
C LEU A 13 -0.79 -5.78 8.61
N VAL A 14 -1.01 -4.48 8.45
CA VAL A 14 -0.13 -3.41 8.97
C VAL A 14 -0.74 -2.79 10.21
N TYR A 15 -2.02 -2.41 10.12
CA TYR A 15 -2.74 -1.73 11.20
C TYR A 15 -4.24 -1.97 11.04
N ASP A 16 -4.91 -2.42 12.10
CA ASP A 16 -6.36 -2.61 12.12
C ASP A 16 -7.02 -1.42 12.83
N GLY A 17 -7.31 -0.37 12.06
CA GLY A 17 -7.91 0.86 12.58
C GLY A 17 -9.43 0.81 12.60
N THR A 18 -10.03 1.73 13.36
CA THR A 18 -11.50 1.80 13.52
C THR A 18 -12.24 2.14 12.21
N VAL A 19 -11.60 2.86 11.30
CA VAL A 19 -12.17 3.27 10.01
C VAL A 19 -11.68 2.37 8.89
N PHE A 20 -10.38 2.17 8.75
CA PHE A 20 -9.78 1.33 7.71
C PHE A 20 -8.77 0.34 8.29
N ARG A 21 -8.78 -0.86 7.71
CA ARG A 21 -7.69 -1.82 7.84
C ARG A 21 -6.62 -1.49 6.80
N ILE A 22 -5.40 -1.26 7.27
CA ILE A 22 -4.23 -0.99 6.43
C ILE A 22 -3.45 -2.29 6.25
N GLU A 23 -3.14 -2.61 5.01
CA GLU A 23 -2.56 -3.90 4.65
C GLU A 23 -1.47 -3.76 3.58
N PHE A 24 -0.41 -4.54 3.67
CA PHE A 24 0.52 -4.72 2.58
C PHE A 24 -0.03 -5.69 1.55
N TYR A 25 0.17 -5.38 0.28
CA TYR A 25 -0.01 -6.34 -0.82
C TYR A 25 1.05 -7.44 -0.77
N VAL A 26 0.63 -8.69 -0.91
CA VAL A 26 1.51 -9.87 -1.03
C VAL A 26 1.49 -10.37 -2.46
N ALA A 27 2.64 -10.32 -3.14
CA ALA A 27 2.79 -10.79 -4.51
C ALA A 27 2.64 -12.32 -4.63
N PRO A 28 2.36 -12.87 -5.82
CA PRO A 28 2.19 -14.32 -6.00
C PRO A 28 3.38 -15.17 -5.55
N ASN A 29 4.59 -14.61 -5.60
CA ASN A 29 5.83 -15.26 -5.13
C ASN A 29 6.08 -15.08 -3.61
N GLY A 30 5.14 -14.48 -2.87
CA GLY A 30 5.25 -14.23 -1.43
C GLY A 30 6.00 -12.96 -1.03
N ILE A 31 6.56 -12.22 -1.99
CA ILE A 31 7.23 -10.93 -1.74
C ILE A 31 6.21 -9.89 -1.30
N ILE A 32 6.61 -9.00 -0.39
CA ILE A 32 5.76 -7.94 0.17
C ILE A 32 6.43 -6.59 -0.10
N PRO A 33 6.26 -6.02 -1.31
CA PRO A 33 7.15 -4.97 -1.80
C PRO A 33 7.16 -3.68 -0.95
N ALA A 34 6.04 -3.36 -0.30
CA ALA A 34 5.96 -2.21 0.59
C ALA A 34 6.67 -2.45 1.92
N GLU A 35 6.56 -3.65 2.49
CA GLU A 35 7.23 -4.05 3.73
C GLU A 35 8.75 -4.05 3.51
N ASP A 36 9.22 -4.80 2.50
CA ASP A 36 10.63 -4.90 2.16
C ASP A 36 11.29 -3.53 1.94
N TRP A 37 10.57 -2.58 1.32
CA TRP A 37 11.07 -1.22 1.13
C TRP A 37 11.09 -0.40 2.41
N LEU A 38 10.01 -0.44 3.21
CA LEU A 38 9.91 0.31 4.44
C LEU A 38 10.98 -0.12 5.45
N GLU A 39 11.28 -1.42 5.54
CA GLU A 39 12.32 -1.95 6.42
C GLU A 39 13.73 -1.44 6.10
N GLN A 40 13.97 -1.01 4.86
CA GLN A 40 15.25 -0.43 4.45
C GLN A 40 15.39 1.06 4.80
N LEU A 41 14.29 1.73 5.18
CA LEU A 41 14.33 3.15 5.55
C LEU A 41 14.92 3.36 6.94
N PRO A 42 15.50 4.53 7.24
CA PRO A 42 15.87 4.89 8.61
C PRO A 42 14.66 4.82 9.55
N LEU A 43 14.89 4.39 10.79
CA LEU A 43 13.83 4.20 11.80
C LEU A 43 12.88 5.41 11.93
N ALA A 44 13.43 6.63 11.87
CA ALA A 44 12.63 7.85 11.94
C ALA A 44 11.62 8.00 10.77
N ALA A 45 11.98 7.55 9.57
CA ALA A 45 11.08 7.54 8.42
C ALA A 45 10.01 6.45 8.55
N GLN A 46 10.40 5.25 9.03
CA GLN A 46 9.46 4.17 9.32
C GLN A 46 8.39 4.60 10.32
N GLN A 47 8.79 5.24 11.42
CA GLN A 47 7.88 5.78 12.44
C GLN A 47 6.91 6.83 11.86
N LYS A 48 7.40 7.71 10.98
CA LYS A 48 6.54 8.71 10.31
C LYS A 48 5.49 8.04 9.42
N PHE A 49 5.86 6.97 8.68
CA PHE A 49 4.88 6.21 7.89
C PHE A 49 3.88 5.47 8.78
N ALA A 50 4.35 4.79 9.84
CA ALA A 50 3.48 4.10 10.79
C ALA A 50 2.43 5.05 11.41
N ALA A 51 2.83 6.27 11.77
CA ALA A 51 1.91 7.29 12.27
C ALA A 51 0.88 7.74 11.21
N LEU A 52 1.26 7.81 9.94
CA LEU A 52 0.32 8.12 8.86
C LEU A 52 -0.66 6.97 8.61
N PHE A 53 -0.18 5.72 8.67
CA PHE A 53 -1.03 4.53 8.51
C PHE A 53 -2.03 4.42 9.65
N ALA A 54 -1.60 4.58 10.90
CA ALA A 54 -2.49 4.61 12.06
C ALA A 54 -3.53 5.72 11.94
N ARG A 55 -3.10 6.94 11.61
CA ARG A 55 -4.03 8.07 11.39
C ARG A 55 -5.05 7.78 10.31
N MET A 56 -4.63 7.24 9.16
CA MET A 56 -5.56 6.86 8.09
C MET A 56 -6.50 5.75 8.57
N GLY A 57 -5.97 4.74 9.26
CA GLY A 57 -6.75 3.63 9.81
C GLY A 57 -7.82 4.09 10.79
N ASP A 58 -7.52 5.05 11.67
CA ASP A 58 -8.45 5.47 12.71
C ASP A 58 -9.41 6.59 12.30
N THR A 59 -8.98 7.46 11.39
CA THR A 59 -9.77 8.66 11.06
C THR A 59 -10.32 8.63 9.64
N GLY A 60 -9.77 7.77 8.78
CA GLY A 60 -10.07 7.72 7.36
C GLY A 60 -9.70 8.97 6.56
N LYS A 61 -9.04 9.96 7.18
CA LYS A 61 -8.79 11.26 6.56
C LYS A 61 -7.44 11.85 6.93
N ILE A 62 -6.70 12.26 5.90
CA ILE A 62 -5.50 13.08 6.01
C ILE A 62 -5.65 14.26 5.05
N TRP A 63 -6.03 15.42 5.58
CA TRP A 63 -6.28 16.64 4.79
C TRP A 63 -5.03 17.27 4.18
N ASN A 64 -3.85 16.91 4.69
CA ASN A 64 -2.60 17.49 4.24
C ASN A 64 -2.09 16.77 2.99
N GLU A 65 -2.18 17.41 1.83
CA GLU A 65 -1.69 16.87 0.54
C GLU A 65 -0.18 16.60 0.49
N ARG A 66 0.59 17.17 1.43
CA ARG A 66 2.02 16.85 1.63
C ARG A 66 2.23 15.54 2.39
N LYS A 67 1.15 14.90 2.87
CA LYS A 67 1.17 13.64 3.63
C LYS A 67 0.37 12.53 2.97
N PHE A 68 -0.76 12.86 2.35
CA PHE A 68 -1.58 11.91 1.58
C PHE A 68 -2.23 12.62 0.40
N LYS A 69 -2.15 12.05 -0.79
CA LYS A 69 -2.69 12.68 -2.00
C LYS A 69 -3.25 11.65 -2.97
N HIS A 70 -4.34 12.00 -3.65
CA HIS A 70 -4.87 11.27 -4.79
C HIS A 70 -4.07 11.59 -6.06
N LEU A 71 -3.67 10.55 -6.81
CA LEU A 71 -3.07 10.70 -8.12
C LEU A 71 -4.19 10.79 -9.17
N THR A 72 -4.67 12.00 -9.44
CA THR A 72 -5.88 12.27 -10.24
C THR A 72 -5.84 11.75 -11.68
N GLU A 73 -4.65 11.49 -12.23
CA GLU A 73 -4.46 10.94 -13.59
C GLU A 73 -4.47 9.39 -13.60
N THR A 74 -4.86 8.76 -12.49
CA THR A 74 -4.84 7.30 -12.32
C THR A 74 -6.22 6.78 -11.96
N ASP A 75 -6.44 5.48 -12.15
CA ASP A 75 -7.65 4.81 -11.66
C ASP A 75 -7.54 4.54 -10.15
N GLN A 76 -7.79 5.58 -9.34
CA GLN A 76 -7.92 5.52 -7.89
C GLN A 76 -6.65 5.07 -7.14
N LEU A 77 -5.47 5.54 -7.56
CA LEU A 77 -4.24 5.40 -6.79
C LEU A 77 -3.96 6.62 -5.92
N PHE A 78 -3.43 6.37 -4.74
CA PHE A 78 -3.09 7.38 -3.74
C PHE A 78 -1.64 7.21 -3.28
N GLU A 79 -1.06 8.26 -2.72
CA GLU A 79 0.32 8.25 -2.20
C GLU A 79 0.38 8.75 -0.76
N PHE A 80 0.99 7.97 0.13
CA PHE A 80 1.52 8.46 1.40
C PHE A 80 2.88 9.11 1.20
N LYS A 81 3.17 10.16 1.98
CA LYS A 81 4.37 11.00 1.82
C LYS A 81 5.11 11.23 3.12
N VAL A 82 6.38 10.86 3.13
CA VAL A 82 7.37 11.25 4.13
C VAL A 82 8.58 11.81 3.38
N GLU A 83 8.77 13.13 3.40
CA GLU A 83 9.89 13.79 2.70
C GLU A 83 9.94 13.42 1.21
N ALA A 84 10.98 12.71 0.75
CA ALA A 84 11.09 12.19 -0.62
C ALA A 84 10.48 10.78 -0.78
N ASP A 85 10.26 10.07 0.32
CA ASP A 85 9.76 8.69 0.31
C ASP A 85 8.25 8.66 0.10
N ARG A 86 7.81 7.71 -0.73
CA ARG A 86 6.42 7.51 -1.12
C ARG A 86 6.04 6.06 -0.91
N VAL A 87 4.79 5.83 -0.53
CA VAL A 87 4.14 4.51 -0.59
C VAL A 87 2.84 4.68 -1.36
N LEU A 88 2.69 3.96 -2.47
CA LEU A 88 1.45 3.97 -3.24
C LEU A 88 0.45 2.98 -2.65
N CYS A 89 -0.83 3.31 -2.77
CA CYS A 89 -1.91 2.51 -2.24
C CYS A 89 -3.22 2.72 -3.01
N PHE A 90 -4.18 1.85 -2.77
CA PHE A 90 -5.55 1.99 -3.25
C PHE A 90 -6.55 1.54 -2.18
N PHE A 91 -7.76 2.08 -2.25
CA PHE A 91 -8.87 1.62 -1.42
C PHE A 91 -9.54 0.39 -2.03
N PHE A 92 -10.02 -0.51 -1.18
CA PHE A 92 -10.72 -1.71 -1.58
C PHE A 92 -11.94 -1.97 -0.70
N VAL A 93 -12.86 -2.80 -1.19
CA VAL A 93 -14.10 -3.13 -0.48
C VAL A 93 -13.82 -3.72 0.90
N GLY A 94 -14.76 -3.52 1.84
CA GLY A 94 -14.61 -4.02 3.21
C GLY A 94 -13.70 -3.17 4.10
N ARG A 95 -13.61 -1.85 3.84
CA ARG A 95 -12.82 -0.89 4.65
C ARG A 95 -11.31 -1.16 4.58
N ARG A 96 -10.82 -1.55 3.41
CA ARG A 96 -9.42 -1.95 3.23
C ARG A 96 -8.65 -0.88 2.48
N LEU A 97 -7.43 -0.60 2.92
CA LEU A 97 -6.47 0.23 2.18
C LEU A 97 -5.19 -0.58 1.97
N ILE A 98 -4.90 -0.86 0.72
CA ILE A 98 -3.83 -1.79 0.32
C ILE A 98 -2.61 -0.99 -0.13
N LEU A 99 -1.50 -1.16 0.59
CA LEU A 99 -0.20 -0.57 0.29
C LEU A 99 0.54 -1.45 -0.72
N THR A 100 0.92 -0.90 -1.88
CA THR A 100 1.48 -1.68 -2.99
C THR A 100 2.99 -1.84 -2.86
N HIS A 101 3.72 -0.73 -2.87
CA HIS A 101 5.17 -0.66 -2.78
C HIS A 101 5.61 0.74 -2.39
N GLY A 102 6.84 0.86 -1.88
CA GLY A 102 7.48 2.14 -1.64
C GLY A 102 8.57 2.46 -2.67
N PHE A 103 8.89 3.75 -2.79
CA PHE A 103 9.98 4.25 -3.62
C PHE A 103 10.43 5.63 -3.14
N LYS A 104 11.65 6.04 -3.53
CA LYS A 104 12.16 7.40 -3.31
C LYS A 104 11.93 8.26 -4.53
N LYS A 105 11.21 9.37 -4.37
CA LYS A 105 10.90 10.30 -5.46
C LYS A 105 12.06 11.27 -5.70
N THR A 106 12.46 11.43 -6.96
CA THR A 106 13.57 12.32 -7.37
C THR A 106 13.14 13.57 -8.14
N GLY A 107 11.91 13.61 -8.67
CA GLY A 107 11.36 14.77 -9.39
C GLY A 107 10.05 15.30 -8.80
N ASP A 108 9.42 16.26 -9.47
CA ASP A 108 8.20 16.92 -8.98
C ASP A 108 6.95 16.05 -9.08
N ARG A 109 6.89 15.19 -10.11
CA ARG A 109 5.76 14.28 -10.37
C ARG A 109 6.12 12.84 -10.04
N THR A 110 5.11 12.07 -9.65
CA THR A 110 5.31 10.64 -9.38
C THR A 110 5.66 9.93 -10.69
N PRO A 111 6.79 9.21 -10.77
CA PRO A 111 7.24 8.64 -12.03
C PRO A 111 6.21 7.70 -12.63
N LYS A 112 6.02 7.76 -13.95
CA LYS A 112 5.03 6.94 -14.66
C LYS A 112 5.24 5.44 -14.40
N GLN A 113 6.49 4.99 -14.33
CA GLN A 113 6.82 3.59 -14.04
C GLN A 113 6.27 3.12 -12.68
N GLU A 114 6.27 3.98 -11.66
CA GLU A 114 5.75 3.62 -10.33
C GLU A 114 4.22 3.56 -10.33
N ILE A 115 3.57 4.40 -11.13
CA ILE A 115 2.12 4.37 -11.36
C ILE A 115 1.74 3.06 -12.07
N ASP A 116 2.42 2.73 -13.19
CA ASP A 116 2.16 1.52 -13.97
C ASP A 116 2.41 0.26 -13.12
N ARG A 117 3.41 0.28 -12.23
CA ARG A 117 3.69 -0.79 -11.26
C ARG A 117 2.56 -0.94 -10.23
N ALA A 118 2.09 0.15 -9.63
CA ALA A 118 0.99 0.10 -8.68
C ALA A 118 -0.32 -0.39 -9.32
N ASP A 119 -0.62 0.04 -10.55
CA ASP A 119 -1.77 -0.44 -11.32
C ASP A 119 -1.68 -1.95 -11.61
N THR A 120 -0.48 -2.44 -11.95
CA THR A 120 -0.22 -3.88 -12.12
C THR A 120 -0.53 -4.67 -10.84
N TYR A 121 -0.06 -4.19 -9.69
CA TYR A 121 -0.32 -4.82 -8.40
C TYR A 121 -1.81 -4.76 -8.00
N LYS A 122 -2.48 -3.63 -8.24
CA LYS A 122 -3.94 -3.49 -8.03
C LYS A 122 -4.71 -4.52 -8.86
N LYS A 123 -4.45 -4.60 -10.17
CA LYS A 123 -5.12 -5.56 -11.07
C LYS A 123 -4.88 -7.01 -10.68
N ASP A 124 -3.65 -7.34 -10.28
CA ASP A 124 -3.34 -8.68 -9.78
C ASP A 124 -4.10 -9.00 -8.49
N PHE A 125 -4.09 -8.07 -7.52
CA PHE A 125 -4.82 -8.20 -6.27
C PHE A 125 -6.32 -8.43 -6.51
N GLU A 126 -6.95 -7.60 -7.35
CA GLU A 126 -8.37 -7.71 -7.70
C GLU A 126 -8.69 -9.03 -8.40
N ARG A 127 -7.81 -9.50 -9.30
CA ARG A 127 -7.96 -10.78 -9.99
C ARG A 127 -7.93 -11.95 -9.00
N ARG A 128 -7.02 -11.92 -8.02
CA ARG A 128 -6.91 -12.99 -7.03
C ARG A 128 -8.01 -12.93 -5.96
N GLY A 129 -8.45 -11.72 -5.58
CA GLY A 129 -9.51 -11.51 -4.58
C GLY A 129 -10.91 -11.97 -5.04
N ARG A 130 -11.16 -12.05 -6.35
CA ARG A 130 -12.42 -12.60 -6.91
C ARG A 130 -12.66 -14.09 -6.63
N HIS A 131 -11.68 -14.80 -6.04
CA HIS A 131 -11.77 -16.22 -5.71
C HIS A 131 -11.87 -16.50 -4.19
N GLU A 132 -12.06 -15.47 -3.36
CA GLU A 132 -12.29 -15.60 -1.92
C GLU A 132 -13.78 -15.45 -1.51
N SER A 133 -14.69 -15.32 -2.48
CA SER A 133 -16.15 -15.27 -2.29
C SER A 133 -16.81 -16.64 -2.39
#